data_AF-A0A419SQG1-F1
#
_entry.id   AF-A0A419SQG1-F1
#
_cell.length_a   1.000
_cell.length_b   1.000
_cell.length_c   1.000
_cell.angle_alpha   90.00
_cell.angle_beta   90.00
_cell.angle_gamma   90.00
#
_symmetry.space_group_name_H-M   'P 1'
#
loop_
_entity.id
_entity.type
_entity.pdbx_description
1 polymer ?
#
loop_
_entity_poly.entity_id
_entity_poly.type
_entity_poly.pdbx_seq_one_letter_code
_entity_poly.pdbx_strand_id
1 'polypeptide(L)'
;MNPYMFVIDIVPMPDNNKCDDIAGAKAHIWVISKDRESAKLRVINYIEKHLWSVTNFEYEFEIQQELIPSLHADEARLYESALRLGIAADYVAFPKKPAEK
;
A
#
# COMPACT_ATOMS: atom_id res chain seq x y z
N MET A 1 -11.83 15.02 -5.70
CA MET A 1 -11.02 13.80 -5.53
C MET A 1 -10.56 13.79 -4.09
N ASN A 2 -10.73 12.66 -3.41
CA ASN A 2 -10.51 12.51 -1.98
C ASN A 2 -9.32 11.57 -1.76
N PRO A 3 -8.56 11.77 -0.67
CA PRO A 3 -7.49 10.85 -0.30
C PRO A 3 -8.05 9.63 0.41
N TYR A 4 -7.63 8.48 -0.07
CA TYR A 4 -7.92 7.20 0.54
C TYR A 4 -6.62 6.54 0.99
N MET A 5 -6.63 5.99 2.19
CA MET A 5 -5.55 5.21 2.75
C MET A 5 -5.96 3.75 2.80
N PHE A 6 -5.12 2.90 2.26
CA PHE A 6 -5.27 1.45 2.27
C PHE A 6 -4.09 0.83 2.97
N VAL A 7 -4.37 -0.09 3.89
CA VAL A 7 -3.35 -0.96 4.49
C VAL A 7 -3.68 -2.37 4.05
N ILE A 8 -2.76 -2.96 3.30
CA ILE A 8 -2.96 -4.26 2.69
C ILE A 8 -1.78 -5.18 3.00
N ASP A 9 -2.08 -6.46 3.13
CA ASP A 9 -1.07 -7.50 3.14
C ASP A 9 -0.85 -7.98 1.71
N ILE A 10 0.43 -8.07 1.35
CA ILE A 10 0.86 -8.49 0.02
C ILE A 10 1.92 -9.57 0.13
N VAL A 11 1.94 -10.46 -0.85
CA VAL A 11 2.98 -11.48 -1.00
C VAL A 11 3.67 -11.32 -2.35
N PRO A 12 4.98 -11.60 -2.44
CA PRO A 12 5.65 -11.54 -3.73
C PRO A 12 5.02 -12.57 -4.67
N MET A 13 4.78 -12.17 -5.92
CA MET A 13 4.34 -13.10 -6.96
C MET A 13 5.48 -14.08 -7.30
N PRO A 14 5.17 -15.29 -7.83
CA PRO A 14 6.19 -16.27 -8.20
C PRO A 14 7.20 -15.75 -9.24
N ASP A 15 6.81 -14.78 -10.06
CA ASP A 15 7.70 -14.08 -11.02
C ASP A 15 8.69 -13.09 -10.35
N ASN A 16 8.54 -12.82 -9.06
CA ASN A 16 9.37 -11.87 -8.33
C ASN A 16 10.62 -12.56 -7.73
N ASN A 17 11.58 -12.89 -8.60
CA ASN A 17 12.85 -13.56 -8.27
C ASN A 17 13.79 -12.73 -7.36
N LYS A 18 13.37 -11.54 -6.90
CA LYS A 18 14.12 -10.69 -5.96
C LYS A 18 13.62 -10.82 -4.51
N CYS A 19 12.55 -11.59 -4.29
CA CYS A 19 11.87 -11.71 -3.00
C CYS A 19 11.94 -13.13 -2.43
N ASP A 20 12.94 -13.93 -2.83
CA ASP A 20 13.12 -15.31 -2.35
C ASP A 20 13.19 -15.42 -0.82
N ASP A 21 13.72 -14.40 -0.14
CA ASP A 21 13.82 -14.35 1.32
C ASP A 21 12.63 -13.67 2.01
N ILE A 22 11.66 -13.16 1.25
CA ILE A 22 10.53 -12.37 1.77
C ILE A 22 9.26 -13.24 1.81
N ALA A 23 8.61 -13.33 2.97
CA ALA A 23 7.34 -14.04 3.10
C ALA A 23 6.15 -13.20 2.63
N GLY A 24 6.25 -11.89 2.84
CA GLY A 24 5.26 -10.91 2.45
C GLY A 24 5.68 -9.51 2.89
N ALA A 25 4.82 -8.55 2.63
CA ALA A 25 4.97 -7.19 3.08
C ALA A 25 3.60 -6.63 3.48
N LYS A 26 3.63 -5.65 4.38
CA LYS A 26 2.50 -4.78 4.63
C LYS A 26 2.69 -3.51 3.82
N ALA A 27 1.74 -3.19 2.95
CA ALA A 27 1.81 -1.99 2.13
C ALA A 27 0.83 -0.94 2.66
N HIS A 28 1.36 0.25 2.97
CA HIS A 28 0.58 1.45 3.28
C HIS A 28 0.47 2.26 2.01
N ILE A 29 -0.74 2.47 1.51
CA ILE A 29 -0.97 3.01 0.18
C ILE A 29 -1.93 4.19 0.27
N TRP A 30 -1.48 5.32 -0.24
CA TRP A 30 -2.29 6.51 -0.39
C TRP A 30 -2.66 6.69 -1.84
N VAL A 31 -3.95 6.89 -2.11
CA VAL A 31 -4.46 7.09 -3.46
C VAL A 31 -5.47 8.24 -3.48
N ILE A 32 -5.32 9.11 -4.47
CA ILE A 32 -6.24 10.22 -4.71
C ILE A 32 -7.24 9.76 -5.76
N SER A 33 -8.51 9.63 -5.38
CA SER A 33 -9.55 9.07 -6.24
C SER A 33 -10.88 9.81 -6.08
N LYS A 34 -11.82 9.58 -7.00
CA LYS A 34 -13.16 10.17 -6.91
C LYS A 34 -14.07 9.40 -5.94
N ASP A 35 -13.83 8.10 -5.80
CA ASP A 35 -14.58 7.17 -4.98
C ASP A 35 -13.68 6.01 -4.53
N ARG A 36 -14.13 5.29 -3.49
CA ARG A 36 -13.41 4.17 -2.86
C ARG A 36 -13.22 2.97 -3.79
N GLU A 37 -14.18 2.64 -4.65
CA GLU A 37 -14.07 1.47 -5.54
C GLU A 37 -12.99 1.69 -6.60
N SER A 38 -13.00 2.87 -7.21
CA SER A 38 -11.95 3.35 -8.13
C SER A 38 -10.59 3.39 -7.44
N ALA A 39 -10.56 3.82 -6.16
CA ALA A 39 -9.33 3.85 -5.37
C ALA A 39 -8.77 2.45 -5.17
N LYS A 40 -9.62 1.50 -4.76
CA LYS A 40 -9.26 0.09 -4.53
C LYS A 40 -8.75 -0.59 -5.80
N LEU A 41 -9.42 -0.38 -6.94
CA LEU A 41 -8.97 -0.90 -8.23
C LEU A 41 -7.60 -0.36 -8.63
N ARG A 42 -7.33 0.94 -8.38
CA ARG A 42 -6.01 1.53 -8.65
C ARG A 42 -4.93 0.93 -7.74
N VAL A 43 -5.26 0.70 -6.47
CA VAL A 43 -4.37 0.04 -5.51
C VAL A 43 -3.99 -1.37 -5.97
N ILE A 44 -4.98 -2.21 -6.31
CA ILE A 44 -4.73 -3.58 -6.78
C ILE A 44 -3.83 -3.57 -8.01
N ASN A 45 -4.20 -2.79 -9.04
CA ASN A 45 -3.44 -2.70 -10.29
C ASN A 45 -2.01 -2.18 -10.05
N TYR A 46 -1.83 -1.20 -9.15
CA TYR A 46 -0.51 -0.69 -8.79
C TYR A 46 0.35 -1.80 -8.16
N ILE A 47 -0.19 -2.57 -7.23
CA ILE A 47 0.52 -3.63 -6.53
C ILE A 47 0.89 -4.79 -7.46
N GLU A 48 -0.03 -5.21 -8.32
CA GLU A 48 0.21 -6.25 -9.33
C GLU A 48 1.29 -5.82 -10.33
N LYS A 49 1.32 -4.55 -10.74
CA LYS A 49 2.40 -4.01 -11.60
C LYS A 49 3.77 -4.06 -10.96
N HIS A 50 3.84 -4.06 -9.63
CA HIS A 50 5.07 -4.21 -8.87
C HIS A 50 5.42 -5.68 -8.54
N LEU A 51 4.75 -6.65 -9.17
CA LEU A 51 4.95 -8.10 -8.97
C LEU A 51 4.65 -8.55 -7.53
N TRP A 52 3.63 -7.93 -6.93
CA TRP A 52 3.06 -8.31 -5.65
C TRP A 52 1.61 -8.71 -5.83
N SER A 53 1.16 -9.68 -5.04
CA SER A 53 -0.23 -10.12 -5.00
C SER A 53 -0.87 -9.69 -3.69
N VAL A 54 -2.07 -9.11 -3.77
CA VAL A 54 -2.83 -8.71 -2.58
C VAL A 54 -3.46 -9.95 -1.96
N THR A 55 -3.15 -10.21 -0.69
CA THR A 55 -3.75 -11.34 0.05
C THR A 55 -4.87 -10.88 0.96
N ASN A 56 -4.78 -9.66 1.50
CA ASN A 56 -5.75 -9.14 2.44
C ASN A 56 -5.82 -7.61 2.43
N PHE A 57 -7.00 -7.07 2.67
CA PHE A 57 -7.21 -5.64 2.95
C PHE A 57 -7.50 -5.49 4.43
N GLU A 58 -6.51 -5.04 5.20
CA GLU A 58 -6.71 -4.83 6.64
C GLU A 58 -7.53 -3.57 6.91
N TYR A 59 -7.20 -2.49 6.21
CA TYR A 59 -7.83 -1.20 6.45
C TYR A 59 -8.08 -0.44 5.15
N GLU A 60 -9.24 0.21 5.09
CA GLU A 60 -9.67 1.04 3.97
C GLU A 60 -10.35 2.29 4.54
N PHE A 61 -9.64 3.42 4.53
CA PHE A 61 -10.12 4.67 5.11
C PHE A 61 -10.16 5.78 4.07
N GLU A 62 -11.22 6.59 4.13
CA GLU A 62 -11.23 7.91 3.51
C GLU A 62 -10.70 8.91 4.54
N ILE A 63 -9.62 9.60 4.22
CA ILE A 63 -9.01 10.56 5.13
C ILE A 63 -9.66 11.92 4.89
N GLN A 64 -10.29 12.44 5.94
CA GLN A 64 -10.85 13.79 5.90
C GLN A 64 -9.70 14.82 5.91
N GLN A 65 -9.88 15.91 5.17
CA GLN A 65 -8.84 16.93 5.02
C GLN A 65 -8.42 17.57 6.35
N GLU A 66 -9.30 17.58 7.33
CA GLU A 66 -9.04 18.05 8.69
C GLU A 66 -8.06 17.18 9.49
N LEU A 67 -7.92 15.90 9.15
CA LEU A 67 -6.99 14.97 9.80
C LEU A 67 -5.58 15.02 9.21
N ILE A 68 -5.42 15.58 8.01
CA ILE A 68 -4.14 15.72 7.31
C ILE A 68 -3.07 16.44 8.13
N PRO A 69 -3.34 17.61 8.77
CA PRO A 69 -2.33 18.29 9.59
C PRO A 69 -1.93 17.50 10.85
N SER A 70 -2.69 16.48 11.24
CA SER A 70 -2.40 15.60 12.37
C SER A 70 -1.62 14.34 11.98
N LEU A 71 -1.32 14.15 10.69
CA LEU A 71 -0.56 13.00 10.21
C LEU A 71 0.88 13.05 10.72
N HIS A 72 1.45 11.87 11.00
CA HIS A 72 2.88 11.75 11.27
C HIS A 72 3.70 12.11 10.03
N ALA A 73 4.97 12.51 10.23
CA ALA A 73 5.82 13.04 9.16
C ALA A 73 5.96 12.08 7.95
N ASP A 74 6.07 10.78 8.19
CA ASP A 74 6.18 9.77 7.13
C ASP A 74 4.87 9.62 6.35
N GLU A 75 3.72 9.61 7.03
CA GLU A 75 2.41 9.57 6.39
C GLU A 75 2.14 10.85 5.59
N ALA A 76 2.51 12.01 6.13
CA ALA A 76 2.38 13.29 5.45
C ALA A 76 3.19 13.32 4.15
N ARG A 77 4.43 12.83 4.16
CA ARG A 77 5.28 12.72 2.97
C ARG A 77 4.70 11.76 1.92
N LEU A 78 4.15 10.63 2.38
CA LEU A 78 3.52 9.65 1.50
C LEU A 78 2.24 10.22 0.86
N TYR A 79 1.44 10.93 1.64
CA TYR A 79 0.27 11.68 1.17
C TYR A 79 0.65 12.76 0.15
N GLU A 80 1.67 13.58 0.42
CA GLU A 80 2.17 14.59 -0.53
C GLU A 80 2.64 13.96 -1.86
N SER A 81 3.26 12.79 -1.78
CA SER A 81 3.68 12.03 -2.96
C SER A 81 2.46 11.53 -3.75
N ALA A 82 1.45 11.01 -3.06
CA ALA A 82 0.19 10.59 -3.66
C ALA A 82 -0.59 11.78 -4.28
N LEU A 83 -0.51 12.99 -3.71
CA LEU A 83 -1.08 14.19 -4.32
C LEU A 83 -0.46 14.53 -5.68
N ARG A 84 0.86 14.33 -5.82
CA ARG A 84 1.60 14.65 -7.06
C ARG A 84 1.49 13.55 -8.10
N LEU A 85 1.55 12.28 -7.68
CA LEU A 85 1.62 11.11 -8.57
C LEU A 85 0.26 10.41 -8.76
N GLY A 86 -0.74 10.76 -7.93
CA GLY A 86 -2.06 10.14 -7.88
C GLY A 86 -2.13 8.88 -7.01
N ILE A 87 -1.01 8.21 -6.77
CA ILE A 87 -0.86 7.06 -5.86
C ILE A 87 0.57 6.99 -5.34
N ALA A 88 0.74 6.65 -4.08
CA ALA A 88 2.04 6.37 -3.46
C ALA A 88 1.91 5.24 -2.45
N ALA A 89 2.94 4.41 -2.32
CA ALA A 89 2.95 3.28 -1.42
C ALA A 89 4.28 3.20 -0.66
N ASP A 90 4.18 2.82 0.61
CA ASP A 90 5.29 2.40 1.46
C ASP A 90 5.16 0.91 1.77
N TYR A 91 6.27 0.18 1.74
CA TYR A 91 6.30 -1.27 1.85
C TYR A 91 7.16 -1.71 3.04
N VAL A 92 6.51 -2.33 4.01
CA VAL A 92 7.19 -2.92 5.17
C VAL A 92 7.26 -4.43 4.97
N ALA A 93 8.35 -4.90 4.38
CA ALA A 93 8.58 -6.31 4.13
C ALA A 93 8.97 -7.07 5.40
N PHE A 94 8.54 -8.32 5.53
CA PHE A 94 8.97 -9.22 6.60
C PHE A 94 9.61 -10.49 6.01
N PRO A 95 10.74 -10.94 6.60
CA PRO A 95 11.45 -12.10 6.10
C PRO A 95 10.63 -13.37 6.30
N LYS A 96 10.89 -14.40 5.47
CA LYS A 96 10.43 -15.76 5.75
C LYS A 96 10.97 -16.16 7.11
N LYS A 97 10.08 -16.54 8.04
CA LYS A 97 10.52 -17.14 9.30
C LYS A 97 11.46 -18.30 8.93
N PRO A 98 12.67 -18.39 9.50
CA PRO A 98 13.47 -19.58 9.31
C PRO A 98 12.62 -20.75 9.78
N ALA A 99 12.50 -21.79 8.95
CA ALA A 99 11.89 -23.03 9.38
C ALA A 99 12.63 -23.48 10.64
N GLU A 100 11.96 -23.45 11.80
CA GLU A 100 12.47 -24.10 12.99
C GLU A 100 12.66 -25.57 12.62
N LYS A 101 13.93 -25.98 12.49
CA LYS A 101 14.34 -27.35 12.19
C LYS A 101 14.17 -28.22 13.42
#